data_AF-G8B511-F1
#
_entry.id   AF-G8B511-F1
#
_cell.length_a   1.000
_cell.length_b   1.000
_cell.length_c   1.000
_cell.angle_alpha   90.00
_cell.angle_beta   90.00
_cell.angle_gamma   90.00
#
_symmetry.space_group_name_H-M   'P 1'
#
loop_
_entity.id
_entity.type
_entity.pdbx_description
1 polymer ?
#
loop_
_entity_poly.entity_id
_entity_poly.type
_entity_poly.pdbx_seq_one_letter_code
_entity_poly.pdbx_strand_id
1 'polypeptide(L)'
;MSPSTLPLKEYSVDTPRQTLLKGAEHLLKSVPNWNPGKTYYEDTKHVTKISHDTIDGDYWCARRTALRDIPIDKFKSAIIGTTEIGFTHSDHEINYVHEIESMQVRNIQNYEDNGWSYTIHAIYDFGFPLNKRSFNELVHVFVSNDKALVVSVPIAGEVEGVLGSYVSVEEIKWDADSVEWTVATTSKPGGIVPEWVTKLSIGGAIAKDVPNVLAYIESNKFLVQVG
;
A
#
# COMPACT_ATOMS: atom_id res chain seq x y z
N MET A 1 -5.92 27.28 5.44
CA MET A 1 -6.18 26.16 4.52
C MET A 1 -6.30 24.92 5.38
N SER A 2 -7.42 24.21 5.34
CA SER A 2 -7.54 22.92 6.04
C SER A 2 -6.36 22.03 5.64
N PRO A 3 -5.73 21.31 6.58
CA PRO A 3 -4.60 20.45 6.23
C PRO A 3 -5.10 19.44 5.19
N SER A 4 -4.43 19.39 4.03
CA SER A 4 -4.82 18.49 2.94
C SER A 4 -4.63 17.06 3.42
N THR A 5 -5.74 16.41 3.69
CA THR A 5 -5.88 14.95 3.66
C THR A 5 -5.63 14.45 2.22
N LEU A 6 -5.45 13.15 2.02
CA LEU A 6 -5.37 12.50 0.71
C LEU A 6 -6.74 11.90 0.35
N PRO A 7 -7.76 12.71 -0.02
CA PRO A 7 -9.11 12.20 -0.24
C PRO A 7 -9.14 11.15 -1.35
N LEU A 8 -10.12 10.24 -1.28
CA LEU A 8 -10.33 9.24 -2.32
C LEU A 8 -11.02 9.88 -3.53
N LYS A 9 -10.19 10.34 -4.47
CA LYS A 9 -10.57 10.93 -5.75
C LYS A 9 -9.53 10.55 -6.80
N GLU A 10 -9.85 10.74 -8.06
CA GLU A 10 -8.86 10.66 -9.14
C GLU A 10 -7.83 11.81 -9.06
N TYR A 11 -6.57 11.48 -9.27
CA TYR A 11 -5.44 12.41 -9.31
C TYR A 11 -4.90 12.53 -10.74
N SER A 12 -4.27 13.67 -11.06
CA SER A 12 -3.47 13.79 -12.28
C SER A 12 -2.13 13.10 -12.09
N VAL A 13 -1.57 12.50 -13.15
CA VAL A 13 -0.18 12.01 -13.16
C VAL A 13 0.84 13.12 -12.87
N ASP A 14 0.47 14.37 -13.14
CA ASP A 14 1.28 15.56 -12.85
C ASP A 14 1.05 16.13 -11.44
N THR A 15 0.33 15.40 -10.56
CA THR A 15 0.10 15.85 -9.18
C THR A 15 1.45 16.09 -8.50
N PRO A 16 1.70 17.28 -7.92
CA PRO A 16 2.99 17.57 -7.31
C PRO A 16 3.33 16.59 -6.19
N ARG A 17 4.52 15.95 -6.26
CA ARG A 17 5.03 15.02 -5.23
C ARG A 17 4.90 15.56 -3.82
N GLN A 18 5.24 16.84 -3.64
CA GLN A 18 5.22 17.49 -2.34
C GLN A 18 3.81 17.59 -1.75
N THR A 19 2.78 17.69 -2.59
CA THR A 19 1.38 17.66 -2.15
C THR A 19 1.02 16.28 -1.60
N LEU A 20 1.41 15.23 -2.33
CA LEU A 20 1.19 13.84 -1.91
C LEU A 20 1.93 13.51 -0.62
N LEU A 21 3.21 13.91 -0.52
CA LEU A 21 4.02 13.73 0.67
C LEU A 21 3.40 14.40 1.90
N LYS A 22 3.01 15.68 1.79
CA LYS A 22 2.38 16.41 2.91
C LYS A 22 1.06 15.77 3.34
N GLY A 23 0.26 15.31 2.37
CA GLY A 23 -1.00 14.63 2.66
C GLY A 23 -0.79 13.28 3.35
N ALA A 24 0.18 12.50 2.88
CA ALA A 24 0.56 11.22 3.48
C ALA A 24 1.06 11.39 4.92
N GLU A 25 1.98 12.33 5.15
CA GLU A 25 2.48 12.63 6.50
C GLU A 25 1.38 13.13 7.44
N HIS A 26 0.46 13.95 6.95
CA HIS A 26 -0.67 14.43 7.74
C HIS A 26 -1.61 13.27 8.13
N LEU A 27 -1.94 12.40 7.17
CA LEU A 27 -2.77 11.21 7.41
C LEU A 27 -2.12 10.29 8.44
N LEU A 28 -0.85 9.92 8.25
CA LEU A 28 -0.12 9.02 9.14
C LEU A 28 -0.02 9.56 10.57
N LYS A 29 0.17 10.88 10.74
CA LYS A 29 0.16 11.54 12.06
C LYS A 29 -1.18 11.42 12.78
N SER A 30 -2.29 11.24 12.05
CA SER A 30 -3.62 11.07 12.65
C SER A 30 -3.91 9.63 13.10
N VAL A 31 -3.29 8.62 12.48
CA VAL A 31 -3.55 7.18 12.72
C VAL A 31 -3.51 6.77 14.20
N PRO A 32 -2.58 7.26 15.04
CA PRO A 32 -2.58 6.93 16.47
C PRO A 32 -3.85 7.29 17.22
N ASN A 33 -4.63 8.24 16.72
CA ASN A 33 -5.88 8.73 17.32
C ASN A 33 -7.14 8.10 16.72
N TRP A 34 -7.00 7.17 15.77
CA TRP A 34 -8.12 6.49 15.14
C TRP A 34 -8.78 5.48 16.08
N ASN A 35 -10.03 5.13 15.79
CA ASN A 35 -10.76 4.16 16.58
C ASN A 35 -10.08 2.78 16.49
N PRO A 36 -9.88 2.07 17.62
CA PRO A 36 -9.26 0.75 17.61
C PRO A 36 -10.16 -0.27 16.91
N GLY A 37 -9.57 -1.09 16.05
CA GLY A 37 -10.19 -2.23 15.41
C GLY A 37 -9.69 -3.56 15.98
N LYS A 38 -9.78 -4.62 15.16
CA LYS A 38 -9.34 -5.97 15.52
C LYS A 38 -7.80 -6.06 15.58
N THR A 39 -7.27 -6.85 16.51
CA THR A 39 -5.87 -7.30 16.50
C THR A 39 -5.78 -8.66 15.81
N TYR A 40 -4.77 -8.83 14.97
CA TYR A 40 -4.43 -10.07 14.28
C TYR A 40 -3.04 -10.53 14.71
N TYR A 41 -2.83 -11.86 14.71
CA TYR A 41 -1.54 -12.49 15.03
C TYR A 41 -0.95 -12.07 16.39
N GLU A 42 -1.81 -11.95 17.41
CA GLU A 42 -1.42 -11.47 18.74
C GLU A 42 -0.34 -12.32 19.42
N ASP A 43 -0.33 -13.63 19.14
CA ASP A 43 0.63 -14.59 19.70
C ASP A 43 1.86 -14.82 18.80
N THR A 44 2.11 -13.95 17.82
CA THR A 44 3.26 -14.07 16.90
C THR A 44 4.24 -12.90 17.04
N LYS A 45 5.41 -13.00 16.38
CA LYS A 45 6.40 -11.92 16.32
C LYS A 45 5.98 -10.72 15.46
N HIS A 46 4.79 -10.75 14.86
CA HIS A 46 4.30 -9.75 13.93
C HIS A 46 2.87 -9.32 14.29
N VAL A 47 2.65 -9.01 15.56
CA VAL A 47 1.37 -8.51 16.08
C VAL A 47 0.90 -7.33 15.23
N THR A 48 -0.31 -7.46 14.72
CA THR A 48 -0.87 -6.55 13.73
C THR A 48 -2.13 -5.92 14.28
N LYS A 49 -2.10 -4.60 14.49
CA LYS A 49 -3.21 -3.85 15.09
C LYS A 49 -3.93 -3.05 14.03
N ILE A 50 -5.24 -3.22 13.93
CA ILE A 50 -6.09 -2.42 13.06
C ILE A 50 -6.65 -1.21 13.80
N SER A 51 -6.77 -0.09 13.11
CA SER A 51 -7.53 1.09 13.53
C SER A 51 -8.28 1.68 12.35
N HIS A 52 -9.33 2.45 12.57
CA HIS A 52 -10.14 3.02 11.50
C HIS A 52 -10.70 4.39 11.86
N ASP A 53 -10.97 5.20 10.85
CA ASP A 53 -11.63 6.49 11.00
C ASP A 53 -12.43 6.86 9.73
N THR A 54 -13.25 7.90 9.81
CA THR A 54 -13.90 8.50 8.65
C THR A 54 -13.33 9.89 8.41
N ILE A 55 -12.62 10.04 7.30
CA ILE A 55 -11.90 11.27 6.95
C ILE A 55 -12.46 11.75 5.60
N ASP A 56 -12.97 12.98 5.58
CA ASP A 56 -13.63 13.58 4.41
C ASP A 56 -14.77 12.74 3.81
N GLY A 57 -15.44 11.97 4.65
CA GLY A 57 -16.55 11.10 4.25
C GLY A 57 -16.13 9.73 3.72
N ASP A 58 -14.83 9.47 3.59
CA ASP A 58 -14.29 8.16 3.22
C ASP A 58 -13.92 7.35 4.47
N TYR A 59 -14.20 6.04 4.43
CA TYR A 59 -13.77 5.13 5.49
C TYR A 59 -12.32 4.72 5.28
N TRP A 60 -11.48 5.04 6.25
CA TRP A 60 -10.09 4.66 6.29
C TRP A 60 -9.86 3.54 7.27
N CYS A 61 -9.02 2.59 6.86
CA CYS A 61 -8.53 1.53 7.71
C CYS A 61 -7.01 1.58 7.71
N ALA A 62 -6.42 1.56 8.90
CA ALA A 62 -4.99 1.50 9.08
C ALA A 62 -4.59 0.23 9.82
N ARG A 63 -3.39 -0.22 9.51
CA ARG A 63 -2.70 -1.33 10.15
C ARG A 63 -1.37 -0.83 10.66
N ARG A 64 -1.03 -1.19 11.89
CA ARG A 64 0.30 -1.02 12.46
C ARG A 64 0.86 -2.36 12.88
N THR A 65 2.06 -2.65 12.39
CA THR A 65 2.77 -3.90 12.67
C THR A 65 4.19 -3.58 13.09
N ALA A 66 4.62 -4.16 14.21
CA ALA A 66 6.02 -4.17 14.62
C ALA A 66 6.63 -5.52 14.28
N LEU A 67 7.77 -5.51 13.60
CA LEU A 67 8.49 -6.69 13.14
C LEU A 67 9.87 -6.71 13.78
N ARG A 68 10.26 -7.88 14.30
CA ARG A 68 11.57 -8.14 14.90
C ARG A 68 12.04 -9.52 14.45
N ASP A 69 13.35 -9.73 14.47
CA ASP A 69 13.99 -10.99 14.07
C ASP A 69 13.67 -11.39 12.61
N ILE A 70 13.56 -10.40 11.70
CA ILE A 70 13.32 -10.63 10.27
C ILE A 70 14.56 -10.23 9.45
N PRO A 71 14.74 -10.76 8.23
CA PRO A 71 15.73 -10.25 7.28
C PRO A 71 15.37 -8.83 6.78
N ILE A 72 15.73 -7.79 7.55
CA ILE A 72 15.31 -6.39 7.32
C ILE A 72 15.64 -5.91 5.90
N ASP A 73 16.83 -6.23 5.37
CA ASP A 73 17.21 -5.82 4.02
C ASP A 73 16.31 -6.44 2.95
N LYS A 74 15.98 -7.74 3.08
CA LYS A 74 15.05 -8.39 2.16
C LYS A 74 13.65 -7.80 2.26
N PHE A 75 13.19 -7.53 3.49
CA PHE A 75 11.92 -6.88 3.73
C PHE A 75 11.85 -5.50 3.08
N LYS A 76 12.90 -4.68 3.26
CA LYS A 76 13.01 -3.37 2.62
C LYS A 76 13.01 -3.48 1.10
N SER A 77 13.76 -4.43 0.52
CA SER A 77 13.71 -4.67 -0.92
C SER A 77 12.31 -5.03 -1.40
N ALA A 78 11.59 -5.90 -0.69
CA ALA A 78 10.23 -6.30 -1.06
C ALA A 78 9.20 -5.16 -0.97
N ILE A 79 9.26 -4.35 0.08
CA ILE A 79 8.24 -3.30 0.34
C ILE A 79 8.59 -1.96 -0.29
N ILE A 80 9.86 -1.59 -0.40
CA ILE A 80 10.26 -0.32 -1.01
C ILE A 80 10.48 -0.51 -2.53
N GLY A 81 11.10 -1.64 -2.92
CA GLY A 81 11.50 -1.91 -4.29
C GLY A 81 12.61 -0.98 -4.80
N THR A 82 12.80 -0.99 -6.11
CA THR A 82 13.75 -0.15 -6.84
C THR A 82 13.06 0.56 -8.01
N THR A 83 13.85 1.17 -8.90
CA THR A 83 13.38 1.81 -10.15
C THR A 83 13.51 0.89 -11.36
N GLU A 84 13.89 -0.38 -11.17
CA GLU A 84 13.91 -1.37 -12.24
C GLU A 84 12.55 -2.08 -12.33
N ILE A 85 11.96 -2.15 -13.53
CA ILE A 85 10.75 -2.94 -13.78
C ILE A 85 11.06 -4.42 -13.51
N GLY A 86 10.22 -5.05 -12.71
CA GLY A 86 10.43 -6.39 -12.15
C GLY A 86 10.91 -6.36 -10.70
N PHE A 87 11.31 -5.20 -10.17
CA PHE A 87 11.80 -5.02 -8.81
C PHE A 87 11.21 -3.78 -8.11
N THR A 88 10.17 -3.15 -8.64
CA THR A 88 9.44 -2.08 -7.93
C THR A 88 8.62 -2.65 -6.75
N HIS A 89 8.12 -1.79 -5.87
CA HIS A 89 7.17 -2.19 -4.81
C HIS A 89 6.00 -3.00 -5.38
N SER A 90 5.38 -2.49 -6.44
CA SER A 90 4.28 -3.15 -7.14
C SER A 90 4.66 -4.47 -7.80
N ASP A 91 5.86 -4.59 -8.40
CA ASP A 91 6.33 -5.86 -8.97
C ASP A 91 6.55 -6.93 -7.89
N HIS A 92 6.86 -6.53 -6.66
CA HIS A 92 6.91 -7.45 -5.53
C HIS A 92 5.51 -7.78 -4.99
N GLU A 93 4.61 -6.81 -4.95
CA GLU A 93 3.24 -6.94 -4.41
C GLU A 93 2.45 -8.11 -5.02
N ILE A 94 2.49 -8.26 -6.35
CA ILE A 94 1.82 -9.37 -7.06
C ILE A 94 2.27 -10.77 -6.60
N ASN A 95 3.45 -10.89 -5.97
CA ASN A 95 3.96 -12.18 -5.50
C ASN A 95 3.41 -12.59 -4.12
N TYR A 96 2.84 -11.64 -3.35
CA TYR A 96 2.33 -11.88 -2.01
C TYR A 96 0.87 -11.45 -1.80
N VAL A 97 0.28 -10.67 -2.71
CA VAL A 97 -1.15 -10.37 -2.75
C VAL A 97 -1.81 -11.26 -3.81
N HIS A 98 -2.52 -12.30 -3.37
CA HIS A 98 -3.05 -13.35 -4.24
C HIS A 98 -4.24 -12.92 -5.09
N GLU A 99 -4.88 -11.83 -4.71
CA GLU A 99 -6.01 -11.23 -5.39
C GLU A 99 -5.57 -10.46 -6.65
N ILE A 100 -4.27 -10.15 -6.80
CA ILE A 100 -3.70 -9.52 -8.01
C ILE A 100 -3.47 -10.60 -9.07
N GLU A 101 -4.25 -10.55 -10.15
CA GLU A 101 -4.09 -11.45 -11.28
C GLU A 101 -2.97 -10.98 -12.22
N SER A 102 -2.92 -9.68 -12.50
CA SER A 102 -1.88 -9.08 -13.33
C SER A 102 -1.61 -7.64 -12.92
N MET A 103 -0.38 -7.19 -13.18
CA MET A 103 0.06 -5.85 -12.88
C MET A 103 1.09 -5.41 -13.90
N GLN A 104 0.99 -4.16 -14.36
CA GLN A 104 1.93 -3.59 -15.30
C GLN A 104 2.44 -2.25 -14.80
N VAL A 105 3.74 -2.21 -14.48
CA VAL A 105 4.48 -1.01 -14.13
C VAL A 105 4.91 -0.24 -15.38
N ARG A 106 4.71 1.07 -15.38
CA ARG A 106 4.99 1.97 -16.51
C ARG A 106 5.51 3.33 -16.00
N ASN A 107 6.15 4.10 -16.90
CA ASN A 107 6.48 5.51 -16.68
C ASN A 107 7.32 5.78 -15.41
N ILE A 108 8.37 4.98 -15.17
CA ILE A 108 9.27 5.20 -14.03
C ILE A 108 10.01 6.53 -14.17
N GLN A 109 10.00 7.32 -13.10
CA GLN A 109 10.71 8.59 -13.00
C GLN A 109 11.47 8.69 -11.67
N ASN A 110 12.75 9.06 -11.74
CA ASN A 110 13.60 9.34 -10.56
C ASN A 110 13.58 10.84 -10.22
N TYR A 111 13.82 11.16 -8.95
CA TYR A 111 13.84 12.53 -8.43
C TYR A 111 15.12 12.79 -7.61
N GLU A 112 15.44 14.07 -7.41
CA GLU A 112 16.65 14.53 -6.72
C GLU A 112 16.68 14.14 -5.23
N ASP A 113 15.54 13.81 -4.64
CA ASP A 113 15.40 13.36 -3.25
C ASP A 113 15.68 11.86 -3.06
N ASN A 114 16.25 11.19 -4.09
CA ASN A 114 16.42 9.74 -4.19
C ASN A 114 15.10 8.95 -4.18
N GLY A 115 13.95 9.63 -4.27
CA GLY A 115 12.65 9.04 -4.48
C GLY A 115 12.37 8.79 -5.96
N TRP A 116 11.30 8.04 -6.21
CA TRP A 116 10.84 7.74 -7.57
C TRP A 116 9.32 7.62 -7.64
N SER A 117 8.77 7.66 -8.83
CA SER A 117 7.37 7.31 -9.09
C SER A 117 7.22 6.52 -10.35
N TYR A 118 6.05 5.91 -10.48
CA TYR A 118 5.63 5.18 -11.64
C TYR A 118 4.11 5.09 -11.65
N THR A 119 3.57 4.66 -12.78
CA THR A 119 2.14 4.36 -12.91
C THR A 119 1.94 2.87 -13.04
N ILE A 120 0.85 2.34 -12.50
CA ILE A 120 0.47 0.94 -12.70
C ILE A 120 -0.93 0.82 -13.30
N HIS A 121 -1.14 -0.27 -14.04
CA HIS A 121 -2.46 -0.83 -14.30
C HIS A 121 -2.48 -2.25 -13.73
N ALA A 122 -3.39 -2.54 -12.82
CA ALA A 122 -3.53 -3.82 -12.14
C ALA A 122 -4.93 -4.39 -12.31
N ILE A 123 -5.02 -5.70 -12.50
CA ILE A 123 -6.27 -6.46 -12.55
C ILE A 123 -6.36 -7.33 -11.31
N TYR A 124 -7.42 -7.14 -10.53
CA TYR A 124 -7.72 -7.92 -9.35
C TYR A 124 -8.86 -8.91 -9.62
N ASP A 125 -8.64 -10.16 -9.24
CA ASP A 125 -9.64 -11.23 -9.24
C ASP A 125 -9.99 -11.62 -7.79
N PHE A 126 -11.20 -11.25 -7.37
CA PHE A 126 -11.74 -11.57 -6.05
C PHE A 126 -12.57 -12.87 -6.04
N GLY A 127 -12.60 -13.60 -7.16
CA GLY A 127 -13.34 -14.84 -7.32
C GLY A 127 -14.85 -14.64 -7.50
N PHE A 128 -15.51 -15.69 -7.97
CA PHE A 128 -16.97 -15.73 -8.14
C PHE A 128 -17.68 -15.53 -6.78
N PRO A 129 -18.70 -14.65 -6.67
CA PRO A 129 -19.50 -14.07 -7.75
C PRO A 129 -19.09 -12.65 -8.20
N LEU A 130 -17.90 -12.18 -7.83
CA LEU A 130 -17.51 -10.80 -8.11
C LEU A 130 -16.74 -10.68 -9.44
N ASN A 131 -17.06 -9.67 -10.26
CA ASN A 131 -16.33 -9.38 -11.50
C ASN A 131 -14.91 -8.87 -11.22
N LYS A 132 -13.95 -9.08 -12.12
CA LYS A 132 -12.62 -8.49 -12.02
C LYS A 132 -12.66 -6.97 -11.89
N ARG A 133 -11.65 -6.40 -11.21
CA ARG A 133 -11.48 -4.94 -11.12
C ARG A 133 -10.17 -4.49 -11.74
N SER A 134 -10.23 -3.40 -12.49
CA SER A 134 -9.05 -2.61 -12.86
C SER A 134 -8.77 -1.55 -11.79
N PHE A 135 -7.50 -1.41 -11.45
CA PHE A 135 -6.97 -0.28 -10.69
C PHE A 135 -5.86 0.38 -11.49
N ASN A 136 -5.93 1.71 -11.60
CA ASN A 136 -4.88 2.53 -12.21
C ASN A 136 -4.37 3.47 -11.14
N GLU A 137 -3.07 3.45 -10.91
CA GLU A 137 -2.49 4.20 -9.80
C GLU A 137 -1.22 4.92 -10.21
N LEU A 138 -1.00 6.07 -9.58
CA LEU A 138 0.28 6.75 -9.51
C LEU A 138 0.89 6.42 -8.15
N VAL A 139 2.07 5.78 -8.18
CA VAL A 139 2.81 5.39 -6.99
C VAL A 139 4.00 6.31 -6.81
N HIS A 140 4.14 6.88 -5.61
CA HIS A 140 5.30 7.69 -5.22
C HIS A 140 6.02 7.03 -4.04
N VAL A 141 7.32 6.79 -4.23
CA VAL A 141 8.22 6.29 -3.18
C VAL A 141 9.14 7.41 -2.72
N PHE A 142 9.18 7.66 -1.42
CA PHE A 142 10.10 8.59 -0.76
C PHE A 142 11.00 7.82 0.19
N VAL A 143 12.30 8.05 0.15
CA VAL A 143 13.27 7.30 0.96
C VAL A 143 14.15 8.25 1.74
N SER A 144 14.34 7.98 3.04
CA SER A 144 15.36 8.60 3.88
C SER A 144 16.17 7.53 4.62
N ASN A 145 17.08 7.93 5.51
CA ASN A 145 18.03 7.02 6.15
C ASN A 145 17.38 5.91 6.99
N ASP A 146 16.27 6.24 7.64
CA ASP A 146 15.58 5.44 8.67
C ASP A 146 14.11 5.17 8.35
N LYS A 147 13.60 5.68 7.23
CA LYS A 147 12.22 5.46 6.81
C LYS A 147 12.02 5.55 5.31
N ALA A 148 10.93 4.95 4.85
CA ALA A 148 10.40 5.12 3.51
C ALA A 148 8.89 5.33 3.56
N LEU A 149 8.37 6.05 2.58
CA LEU A 149 6.93 6.21 2.34
C LEU A 149 6.60 5.69 0.95
N VAL A 150 5.55 4.88 0.84
CA VAL A 150 4.94 4.48 -0.44
C VAL A 150 3.53 5.06 -0.48
N VAL A 151 3.25 5.89 -1.48
CA VAL A 151 1.96 6.58 -1.62
C VAL A 151 1.35 6.22 -2.96
N SER A 152 0.26 5.47 -2.95
CA SER A 152 -0.49 5.07 -4.14
C SER A 152 -1.80 5.85 -4.18
N VAL A 153 -2.04 6.55 -5.29
CA VAL A 153 -3.27 7.32 -5.52
C VAL A 153 -3.89 6.95 -6.87
N PRO A 154 -5.23 6.96 -7.00
CA PRO A 154 -5.85 6.49 -8.23
C PRO A 154 -5.75 7.57 -9.31
N ILE A 155 -5.51 7.14 -10.54
CA ILE A 155 -5.43 8.00 -11.73
C ILE A 155 -6.38 7.48 -12.81
N ALA A 156 -6.68 8.31 -13.82
CA ALA A 156 -7.37 7.85 -15.01
C ALA A 156 -6.53 6.79 -15.75
N GLY A 157 -7.18 5.79 -16.35
CA GLY A 157 -6.46 4.76 -17.10
C GLY A 157 -7.36 3.71 -17.74
N GLU A 158 -6.77 2.54 -18.00
CA GLU A 158 -7.41 1.41 -18.67
C GLU A 158 -8.51 0.80 -17.80
N VAL A 159 -9.58 0.29 -18.42
CA VAL A 159 -10.70 -0.31 -17.70
C VAL A 159 -11.03 -1.68 -18.29
N GLU A 160 -10.78 -2.71 -17.49
CA GLU A 160 -11.20 -4.09 -17.71
C GLU A 160 -12.08 -4.54 -16.53
N GLY A 161 -13.34 -4.88 -16.81
CA GLY A 161 -14.32 -5.20 -15.76
C GLY A 161 -14.82 -3.95 -15.05
N VAL A 162 -14.72 -3.92 -13.71
CA VAL A 162 -15.21 -2.82 -12.88
C VAL A 162 -14.04 -1.92 -12.44
N LEU A 163 -14.13 -0.61 -12.67
CA LEU A 163 -13.11 0.31 -12.18
C LEU A 163 -13.17 0.40 -10.65
N GLY A 164 -12.09 -0.02 -10.00
CA GLY A 164 -11.83 0.20 -8.59
C GLY A 164 -10.95 1.44 -8.38
N SER A 165 -11.01 2.00 -7.18
CA SER A 165 -10.08 3.05 -6.76
C SER A 165 -9.72 2.86 -5.29
N TYR A 166 -8.47 3.14 -4.95
CA TYR A 166 -8.05 3.24 -3.57
C TYR A 166 -6.93 4.26 -3.44
N VAL A 167 -6.76 4.76 -2.22
CA VAL A 167 -5.56 5.50 -1.81
C VAL A 167 -4.89 4.67 -0.73
N SER A 168 -3.61 4.37 -0.89
CA SER A 168 -2.79 3.68 0.11
C SER A 168 -1.59 4.55 0.49
N VAL A 169 -1.33 4.64 1.79
CA VAL A 169 -0.16 5.30 2.35
C VAL A 169 0.53 4.33 3.28
N GLU A 170 1.77 3.99 2.93
CA GLU A 170 2.61 3.11 3.73
C GLU A 170 3.78 3.89 4.30
N GLU A 171 4.08 3.64 5.57
CA GLU A 171 5.30 4.09 6.24
C GLU A 171 6.05 2.90 6.79
N ILE A 172 7.29 2.77 6.36
CA ILE A 172 8.23 1.78 6.85
C ILE A 172 9.30 2.56 7.60
N LYS A 173 9.41 2.34 8.90
CA LYS A 173 10.51 2.84 9.74
C LYS A 173 11.36 1.67 10.16
N TRP A 174 12.67 1.84 10.15
CA TRP A 174 13.59 0.77 10.56
C TRP A 174 14.69 1.31 11.46
N ASP A 175 15.13 0.44 12.36
CA ASP A 175 16.40 0.58 13.06
C ASP A 175 17.28 -0.67 12.78
N ALA A 176 18.28 -0.92 13.62
CA ALA A 176 19.20 -2.03 13.43
C ALA A 176 18.52 -3.42 13.52
N ASP A 177 17.49 -3.55 14.36
CA ASP A 177 16.94 -4.86 14.77
C ASP A 177 15.43 -4.97 14.56
N SER A 178 14.77 -3.88 14.16
CA SER A 178 13.32 -3.84 14.04
C SER A 178 12.81 -2.97 12.90
N VAL A 179 11.58 -3.27 12.49
CA VAL A 179 10.82 -2.50 11.51
C VAL A 179 9.44 -2.21 12.08
N GLU A 180 9.01 -0.96 11.98
CA GLU A 180 7.61 -0.57 12.14
C GLU A 180 7.02 -0.31 10.76
N TRP A 181 5.94 -1.02 10.44
CA TRP A 181 5.25 -0.88 9.17
C TRP A 181 3.79 -0.49 9.39
N THR A 182 3.48 0.75 9.00
CA THR A 182 2.13 1.31 9.03
C THR A 182 1.57 1.37 7.62
N VAL A 183 0.35 0.90 7.41
CA VAL A 183 -0.39 1.04 6.15
C VAL A 183 -1.72 1.69 6.47
N ALA A 184 -2.10 2.75 5.77
CA ALA A 184 -3.41 3.38 5.86
C ALA A 184 -4.04 3.40 4.48
N THR A 185 -5.19 2.78 4.32
CA THR A 185 -5.86 2.66 3.02
C THR A 185 -7.34 3.01 3.11
N THR A 186 -7.85 3.56 2.02
CA THR A 186 -9.28 3.75 1.76
C THR A 186 -9.57 3.27 0.36
N SER A 187 -10.71 2.62 0.15
CA SER A 187 -11.05 2.04 -1.14
C SER A 187 -12.53 2.19 -1.47
N LYS A 188 -12.80 2.42 -2.75
CA LYS A 188 -14.10 2.28 -3.39
C LYS A 188 -13.95 1.20 -4.45
N PRO A 189 -14.36 -0.04 -4.17
CA PRO A 189 -14.19 -1.17 -5.09
C PRO A 189 -15.10 -1.11 -6.34
N GLY A 190 -15.97 -0.09 -6.44
CA GLY A 190 -16.91 0.08 -7.54
C GLY A 190 -18.06 -0.95 -7.54
N GLY A 191 -19.04 -0.77 -8.42
CA GLY A 191 -20.19 -1.68 -8.56
C GLY A 191 -21.15 -1.70 -7.37
N ILE A 192 -21.85 -2.82 -7.18
CA ILE A 192 -22.86 -3.03 -6.11
C ILE A 192 -22.23 -3.90 -5.00
N VAL A 193 -21.18 -3.41 -4.36
CA VAL A 193 -20.62 -4.05 -3.16
C VAL A 193 -21.17 -3.30 -1.94
N PRO A 194 -21.85 -3.98 -0.98
CA PRO A 194 -22.31 -3.31 0.22
C PRO A 194 -21.14 -2.73 1.02
N GLU A 195 -21.26 -1.47 1.44
CA GLU A 195 -20.20 -0.72 2.10
C GLU A 195 -19.68 -1.43 3.37
N TRP A 196 -20.55 -2.11 4.12
CA TRP A 196 -20.15 -2.89 5.30
C TRP A 196 -19.23 -4.06 4.97
N VAL A 197 -19.36 -4.68 3.78
CA VAL A 197 -18.47 -5.75 3.33
C VAL A 197 -17.09 -5.18 3.06
N THR A 198 -17.03 -4.03 2.37
CA THR A 198 -15.78 -3.29 2.11
C THR A 198 -15.09 -2.90 3.42
N LYS A 199 -15.82 -2.36 4.39
CA LYS A 199 -15.27 -1.95 5.69
C LYS A 199 -14.69 -3.11 6.49
N LEU A 200 -15.39 -4.25 6.50
CA LEU A 200 -14.95 -5.46 7.20
C LEU A 200 -13.77 -6.15 6.50
N SER A 201 -13.71 -6.09 5.16
CA SER A 201 -12.69 -6.80 4.38
C SER A 201 -11.34 -6.07 4.37
N ILE A 202 -11.31 -4.73 4.33
CA ILE A 202 -10.06 -3.97 4.21
C ILE A 202 -9.10 -4.31 5.36
N GLY A 203 -9.58 -4.30 6.61
CA GLY A 203 -8.72 -4.58 7.77
C GLY A 203 -8.14 -5.99 7.78
N GLY A 204 -8.89 -6.97 7.29
CA GLY A 204 -8.40 -8.34 7.12
C GLY A 204 -7.40 -8.49 5.98
N ALA A 205 -7.65 -7.83 4.84
CA ALA A 205 -6.77 -7.81 3.68
C ALA A 205 -5.40 -7.24 4.05
N ILE A 206 -5.35 -6.01 4.56
CA ILE A 206 -4.07 -5.37 4.93
C ILE A 206 -3.34 -6.14 6.05
N ALA A 207 -4.07 -6.81 6.94
CA ALA A 207 -3.44 -7.67 7.95
C ALA A 207 -2.79 -8.92 7.33
N LYS A 208 -3.42 -9.54 6.33
CA LYS A 208 -2.92 -10.75 5.63
C LYS A 208 -1.63 -10.50 4.87
N ASP A 209 -1.39 -9.26 4.42
CA ASP A 209 -0.15 -8.91 3.71
C ASP A 209 1.11 -9.14 4.57
N VAL A 210 1.00 -8.99 5.90
CA VAL A 210 2.15 -9.17 6.81
C VAL A 210 2.74 -10.58 6.71
N PRO A 211 2.03 -11.67 7.07
CA PRO A 211 2.58 -13.01 6.95
C PRO A 211 2.89 -13.38 5.50
N ASN A 212 2.15 -12.84 4.52
CA ASN A 212 2.40 -13.13 3.11
C ASN A 212 3.74 -12.56 2.63
N VAL A 213 4.08 -11.31 3.00
CA VAL A 213 5.38 -10.70 2.70
C VAL A 213 6.50 -11.47 3.40
N LEU A 214 6.32 -11.83 4.67
CA LEU A 214 7.32 -12.60 5.42
C LEU A 214 7.59 -13.96 4.77
N ALA A 215 6.53 -14.66 4.34
CA ALA A 215 6.68 -15.91 3.59
C ALA A 215 7.33 -15.69 2.23
N TYR A 216 7.00 -14.59 1.54
CA TYR A 216 7.57 -14.24 0.25
C TYR A 216 9.09 -14.06 0.33
N ILE A 217 9.60 -13.23 1.26
CA ILE A 217 11.04 -12.94 1.38
C ILE A 217 11.91 -14.13 1.80
N GLU A 218 11.28 -15.18 2.35
CA GLU A 218 11.91 -16.46 2.67
C GLU A 218 11.81 -17.48 1.53
N SER A 219 10.95 -17.24 0.55
CA SER A 219 10.70 -18.17 -0.56
C SER A 219 11.74 -18.07 -1.67
N ASN A 220 11.83 -19.11 -2.48
CA ASN A 220 12.65 -19.12 -3.71
C ASN A 220 12.11 -18.20 -4.81
N LYS A 221 10.91 -17.62 -4.65
CA LYS A 221 10.35 -16.64 -5.59
C LYS A 221 10.91 -15.25 -5.35
N PHE A 222 11.44 -14.98 -4.16
CA PHE A 222 11.99 -13.68 -3.84
C PHE A 222 13.31 -13.49 -4.58
N LEU A 223 13.25 -12.62 -5.58
CA LEU A 223 14.41 -12.15 -6.30
C LEU A 223 14.75 -10.76 -5.77
N VAL A 224 16.02 -10.55 -5.44
CA VAL A 224 16.56 -9.22 -5.19
C VAL A 224 17.32 -8.83 -6.44
N GLN A 225 17.17 -7.59 -6.89
CA GLN A 225 18.05 -7.03 -7.91
C GLN A 225 19.49 -7.08 -7.37
N VAL A 226 20.32 -7.95 -7.95
CA VAL A 226 21.75 -7.99 -7.64
C VAL A 226 22.41 -6.95 -8.51
N GLY A 227 22.68 -5.79 -7.92
CA GLY A 227 23.54 -4.75 -8.49
C GLY A 227 25.01 -5.06 -8.25
#